data_AF-A0A937JRH6-F1
#
_entry.id   AF-A0A937JRH6-F1
#
_cell.length_a   1.000
_cell.length_b   1.000
_cell.length_c   1.000
_cell.angle_alpha   90.00
_cell.angle_beta   90.00
_cell.angle_gamma   90.00
#
_symmetry.space_group_name_H-M   'P 1'
#
loop_
_entity.id
_entity.type
_entity.pdbx_description
1 polymer ?
#
loop_
_entity_poly.entity_id
_entity_poly.type
_entity_poly.pdbx_seq_one_letter_code
_entity_poly.pdbx_strand_id
1 'polypeptide(L)'
;EEPHGTFRTAARRLKPIADMGFDVVYLPPIHPIGTTFRKGRNNTLTAGPDDVGVPWAIGSPEGGHDAVHPALGTLEDFDHFVAEATGLGLEIALDFALQCSPDHPWVDKHPEWF
;
A
#
# COMPACT_ATOMS: atom_id res chain seq x y z
N GLU A 1 14.32 -9.29 -11.11
CA GLU A 1 13.33 -8.76 -10.15
C GLU A 1 12.27 -8.05 -10.96
N GLU A 2 11.00 -8.19 -10.59
CA GLU A 2 9.92 -7.43 -11.21
C GLU A 2 10.06 -5.94 -10.88
N PRO A 3 9.61 -5.02 -11.74
CA PRO A 3 9.70 -3.58 -11.47
C PRO A 3 8.95 -3.15 -10.20
N HIS A 4 7.83 -3.80 -9.87
CA HIS A 4 7.07 -3.54 -8.64
C HIS A 4 7.70 -4.26 -7.45
N GLY A 5 8.03 -3.52 -6.39
CA GLY A 5 8.57 -4.11 -5.17
C GLY A 5 7.54 -4.89 -4.37
N THR A 6 8.00 -5.88 -3.60
CA THR A 6 7.22 -6.61 -2.58
C THR A 6 7.69 -6.25 -1.18
N PHE A 7 6.95 -6.64 -0.15
CA PHE A 7 7.41 -6.52 1.25
C PHE A 7 8.76 -7.20 1.48
N ARG A 8 9.00 -8.37 0.86
CA ARG A 8 10.29 -9.09 0.93
C ARG A 8 11.43 -8.27 0.34
N THR A 9 11.22 -7.59 -0.79
CA THR A 9 12.26 -6.73 -1.38
C THR A 9 12.43 -5.43 -0.62
N ALA A 10 11.34 -4.86 -0.10
CA ALA A 10 11.35 -3.62 0.67
C ALA A 10 12.08 -3.79 2.01
N ALA A 11 11.97 -4.96 2.64
CA ALA A 11 12.65 -5.28 3.90
C ALA A 11 14.18 -5.07 3.82
N ARG A 12 14.77 -5.26 2.64
CA ARG A 12 16.21 -5.02 2.40
C ARG A 12 16.64 -3.56 2.63
N ARG A 13 15.69 -2.62 2.65
CA ARG A 13 15.93 -1.20 2.93
C ARG A 13 15.91 -0.86 4.42
N LEU A 14 15.38 -1.74 5.27
CA LEU A 14 15.21 -1.48 6.70
C LEU A 14 16.56 -1.28 7.41
N LYS A 15 17.56 -2.13 7.12
CA LYS A 15 18.88 -2.00 7.74
C LYS A 15 19.55 -0.65 7.42
N PRO A 16 19.65 -0.21 6.15
CA PRO A 16 20.11 1.13 5.84
C PRO A 16 19.31 2.26 6.51
N ILE A 17 18.00 2.10 6.71
CA ILE A 17 17.16 3.09 7.41
C ILE A 17 17.52 3.15 8.90
N ALA A 18 17.62 1.99 9.56
CA ALA A 18 18.06 1.90 10.95
C ALA A 18 19.47 2.46 11.16
N ASP A 19 20.41 2.19 10.23
CA ASP A 19 21.79 2.70 10.30
C ASP A 19 21.86 4.23 10.15
N MET A 20 20.83 4.87 9.60
CA MET A 20 20.71 6.34 9.59
C MET A 20 20.18 6.91 10.92
N GLY A 21 19.78 6.07 11.87
CA GLY A 21 19.28 6.47 13.19
C GLY A 21 17.80 6.83 13.23
N PHE A 22 16.99 6.28 12.31
CA PHE A 22 15.54 6.36 12.42
C PHE A 22 14.99 5.26 13.33
N ASP A 23 13.89 5.55 14.01
CA ASP A 23 13.18 4.60 14.87
C ASP A 23 11.79 4.22 14.31
N VAL A 24 11.26 4.96 13.32
CA VAL A 24 9.93 4.74 12.73
C VAL A 24 10.02 4.75 11.21
N VAL A 25 9.44 3.73 10.57
CA VAL A 25 9.21 3.67 9.13
C VAL A 25 7.73 3.91 8.85
N TYR A 26 7.44 5.05 8.23
CA TYR A 26 6.11 5.38 7.75
C TYR A 26 5.90 4.82 6.34
N LEU A 27 4.80 4.08 6.14
CA LEU A 27 4.39 3.56 4.84
C LEU A 27 3.13 4.28 4.34
N PRO A 28 3.09 4.67 3.05
CA PRO A 28 1.83 4.96 2.37
C PRO A 28 0.86 3.77 2.46
N PRO A 29 -0.43 3.94 2.08
CA PRO A 29 -1.39 2.84 2.09
C PRO A 29 -0.87 1.61 1.33
N ILE A 30 -1.01 0.44 1.95
CA ILE A 30 -0.51 -0.85 1.43
C ILE A 30 -1.62 -1.72 0.83
N HIS A 31 -2.78 -1.13 0.61
CA HIS A 31 -4.02 -1.81 0.20
C HIS A 31 -4.18 -1.83 -1.32
N PRO A 32 -5.07 -2.66 -1.89
CA PRO A 32 -5.40 -2.63 -3.31
C PRO A 32 -5.81 -1.22 -3.79
N ILE A 33 -5.41 -0.87 -5.01
CA ILE A 33 -5.63 0.48 -5.60
C ILE A 33 -6.69 0.39 -6.70
N GLY A 34 -7.70 1.26 -6.62
CA GLY A 34 -8.79 1.33 -7.61
C GLY A 34 -8.31 1.58 -9.04
N THR A 35 -9.10 1.14 -10.02
CA THR A 35 -8.85 1.31 -11.46
C THR A 35 -9.75 2.39 -12.07
N THR A 36 -10.98 2.53 -11.58
CA THR A 36 -11.94 3.55 -12.01
C THR A 36 -11.43 4.94 -11.65
N PHE A 37 -11.27 5.79 -12.68
CA PHE A 37 -10.67 7.13 -12.57
C PHE A 37 -9.27 7.15 -11.93
N ARG A 38 -8.50 6.06 -12.09
CA ARG A 38 -7.10 6.01 -11.66
C ARG A 38 -6.30 7.13 -12.32
N LYS A 39 -5.51 7.84 -11.51
CA LYS A 39 -4.57 8.86 -11.98
C LYS A 39 -3.33 8.23 -12.61
N GLY A 40 -2.85 8.82 -13.69
CA GLY A 40 -1.60 8.43 -14.36
C GLY A 40 -0.39 9.21 -13.87
N ARG A 41 0.75 8.99 -14.54
CA ARG A 41 2.01 9.71 -14.27
C ARG A 41 1.82 11.22 -14.28
N ASN A 42 2.53 11.91 -13.38
CA ASN A 42 2.45 13.37 -13.23
C ASN A 42 1.02 13.89 -13.00
N ASN A 43 0.19 13.11 -12.28
CA ASN A 43 -1.17 13.49 -11.88
C ASN A 43 -2.13 13.72 -13.06
N THR A 44 -1.92 13.02 -14.18
CA THR A 44 -2.86 13.03 -15.31
C THR A 44 -4.18 12.37 -14.92
N LEU A 45 -5.28 12.84 -15.51
CA LEU A 45 -6.63 12.33 -15.23
C LEU A 45 -6.88 10.93 -15.81
N THR A 46 -6.08 10.51 -16.78
CA THR A 46 -6.18 9.20 -17.42
C THR A 46 -4.89 8.43 -17.16
N ALA A 47 -5.01 7.25 -16.56
CA ALA A 47 -3.93 6.29 -16.39
C ALA A 47 -3.64 5.54 -17.70
N GLY A 48 -2.36 5.31 -17.98
CA GLY A 48 -1.92 4.32 -18.96
C GLY A 48 -2.09 2.88 -18.45
N PRO A 49 -1.91 1.87 -19.32
CA PRO A 49 -2.10 0.46 -18.96
C PRO A 49 -1.17 -0.02 -17.84
N ASP A 50 0.03 0.56 -17.74
CA ASP A 50 1.06 0.18 -16.76
C ASP A 50 1.15 1.16 -15.59
N ASP A 51 0.27 2.16 -15.51
CA ASP A 51 0.28 3.15 -14.42
C ASP A 51 -0.25 2.53 -13.12
N VAL A 52 0.61 2.54 -12.10
CA VAL A 52 0.32 1.98 -10.76
C VAL A 52 -0.70 2.79 -9.96
N GLY A 53 -0.96 4.03 -10.37
CA GLY A 53 -1.91 4.90 -9.69
C GLY A 53 -1.37 5.53 -8.42
N VAL A 54 -2.28 5.75 -7.46
CA VAL A 54 -2.02 6.50 -6.23
C VAL A 54 -2.45 5.61 -5.05
N PRO A 55 -1.56 5.29 -4.09
CA PRO A 55 -1.88 4.41 -2.96
C PRO A 55 -3.12 4.83 -2.15
N TRP A 56 -3.37 6.14 -2.04
CA TRP A 56 -4.54 6.69 -1.35
C TRP A 56 -5.89 6.47 -2.07
N ALA A 57 -5.90 5.96 -3.31
CA ALA A 57 -7.13 5.52 -3.98
C ALA A 57 -7.47 4.09 -3.57
N ILE A 58 -7.71 3.91 -2.26
CA ILE A 58 -7.84 2.62 -1.59
C ILE A 58 -9.11 1.90 -2.05
N GLY A 59 -8.98 0.62 -2.39
CA GLY A 59 -10.08 -0.28 -2.70
C GLY A 59 -10.12 -0.72 -4.14
N SER A 60 -10.26 -2.03 -4.34
CA SER A 60 -10.57 -2.66 -5.62
C SER A 60 -11.44 -3.91 -5.33
N PRO A 61 -11.87 -4.66 -6.36
CA PRO A 61 -12.51 -5.97 -6.14
C PRO A 61 -11.63 -6.97 -5.35
N GLU A 62 -10.32 -6.72 -5.23
CA GLU A 62 -9.37 -7.56 -4.51
C GLU A 62 -9.38 -7.29 -2.98
N GLY A 63 -9.97 -6.17 -2.53
CA GLY A 63 -10.09 -5.86 -1.10
C GLY A 63 -10.13 -4.36 -0.78
N GLY A 64 -10.33 -4.06 0.50
CA GLY A 64 -10.40 -2.70 1.05
C GLY A 64 -9.26 -2.40 2.03
N HIS A 65 -9.55 -1.61 3.06
CA HIS A 65 -8.61 -1.18 4.10
C HIS A 65 -8.06 -2.32 4.99
N ASP A 66 -8.61 -3.52 4.88
CA ASP A 66 -8.20 -4.73 5.61
C ASP A 66 -7.42 -5.72 4.74
N ALA A 67 -7.14 -5.37 3.48
CA ALA A 67 -6.43 -6.21 2.52
C ALA A 67 -5.03 -5.67 2.19
N VAL A 68 -4.17 -6.55 1.69
CA VAL A 68 -2.85 -6.19 1.15
C VAL A 68 -2.92 -6.10 -0.37
N HIS A 69 -2.26 -5.11 -0.97
CA HIS A 69 -2.15 -5.00 -2.42
C HIS A 69 -1.46 -6.26 -2.99
N PRO A 70 -2.06 -6.98 -3.97
CA PRO A 70 -1.54 -8.27 -4.43
C PRO A 70 -0.08 -8.23 -4.92
N ALA A 71 0.31 -7.13 -5.56
CA ALA A 71 1.70 -6.93 -6.02
C ALA A 71 2.73 -6.72 -4.88
N LEU A 72 2.29 -6.42 -3.64
CA LEU A 72 3.17 -6.32 -2.47
C LEU A 72 3.45 -7.68 -1.81
N GLY A 73 2.58 -8.67 -2.03
CA GLY A 73 2.64 -10.00 -1.42
C GLY A 73 1.39 -10.33 -0.61
N THR A 74 1.55 -11.12 0.44
CA THR A 74 0.46 -11.50 1.36
C THR A 74 0.54 -10.78 2.70
N LEU A 75 -0.44 -11.01 3.58
CA LEU A 75 -0.39 -10.52 4.95
C LEU A 75 0.79 -11.15 5.72
N GLU A 76 1.12 -12.42 5.47
CA GLU A 76 2.29 -13.07 6.07
C GLU A 76 3.62 -12.45 5.60
N ASP A 77 3.67 -11.92 4.38
CA ASP A 77 4.82 -11.15 3.92
C ASP A 77 4.92 -9.79 4.61
N PHE A 78 3.79 -9.18 4.95
CA PHE A 78 3.76 -7.97 5.77
C PHE A 78 4.20 -8.26 7.21
N ASP A 79 3.74 -9.35 7.82
CA ASP A 79 4.19 -9.79 9.15
C ASP A 79 5.71 -10.01 9.18
N HIS A 80 6.27 -10.61 8.12
CA HIS A 80 7.72 -10.73 7.99
C HIS A 80 8.41 -9.37 7.91
N PHE A 81 7.89 -8.43 7.12
CA PHE A 81 8.46 -7.08 7.03
C PHE A 81 8.46 -6.36 8.39
N VAL A 82 7.37 -6.47 9.15
CA VAL A 82 7.25 -5.91 10.50
C VAL A 82 8.23 -6.59 11.47
N ALA A 83 8.40 -7.92 11.38
CA ALA A 83 9.34 -8.65 12.22
C ALA A 83 10.80 -8.24 11.93
N GLU A 84 11.18 -8.09 10.66
CA GLU A 84 12.51 -7.59 10.27
C GLU A 84 12.75 -6.17 10.77
N ALA A 85 11.74 -5.29 10.67
CA ALA A 85 11.82 -3.92 11.19
C ALA A 85 12.01 -3.91 12.71
N THR A 86 11.20 -4.70 13.43
CA THR A 86 11.29 -4.83 14.90
C THR A 86 12.65 -5.36 15.33
N GLY A 87 13.22 -6.34 14.61
CA GLY A 87 14.56 -6.86 14.87
C GLY A 87 15.69 -5.83 14.70
N LEU A 88 15.41 -4.73 14.00
CA LEU A 88 16.31 -3.59 13.80
C LEU A 88 16.00 -2.39 14.71
N GLY A 89 15.02 -2.51 15.62
CA GLY A 89 14.57 -1.41 16.47
C GLY A 89 13.71 -0.37 15.74
N LEU A 90 13.11 -0.74 14.60
CA LEU A 90 12.19 0.11 13.85
C LEU A 90 10.73 -0.26 14.13
N GLU A 91 9.90 0.74 14.42
CA GLU A 91 8.45 0.63 14.44
C GLU A 91 7.85 0.95 13.06
N ILE A 92 6.72 0.32 12.73
CA ILE A 92 5.99 0.59 11.48
C ILE A 92 4.78 1.48 11.77
N ALA A 93 4.69 2.61 11.07
CA ALA A 93 3.51 3.47 11.06
C ALA A 93 2.78 3.31 9.72
N LEU A 94 1.54 2.84 9.75
CA LEU A 94 0.69 2.75 8.56
C LEU A 94 -0.13 4.02 8.37
N ASP A 95 -0.23 4.48 7.13
CA ASP A 95 -1.21 5.48 6.73
C ASP A 95 -2.64 4.93 6.93
N PHE A 96 -3.50 5.74 7.55
CA PHE A 96 -4.93 5.49 7.66
C PHE A 96 -5.70 6.63 6.99
N ALA A 97 -5.99 6.46 5.70
CA ALA A 97 -6.77 7.40 4.92
C ALA A 97 -8.23 6.94 4.85
N LEU A 98 -9.10 7.53 5.68
CA LEU A 98 -10.54 7.21 5.69
C LEU A 98 -11.25 7.78 4.44
N GLN A 99 -11.06 7.10 3.31
CA GLN A 99 -11.61 7.44 2.00
C GLN A 99 -11.61 6.19 1.10
N CYS A 100 -12.41 6.19 0.04
CA CYS A 100 -12.55 5.03 -0.85
C CYS A 100 -12.35 5.43 -2.31
N SER A 101 -11.72 4.56 -3.09
CA SER A 101 -11.85 4.57 -4.55
C SER A 101 -13.29 4.20 -4.94
N PRO A 102 -13.72 4.49 -6.19
CA PRO A 102 -15.02 4.04 -6.68
C PRO A 102 -15.18 2.51 -6.71
N ASP A 103 -14.09 1.76 -6.71
CA ASP A 103 -14.07 0.30 -6.78
C ASP A 103 -13.97 -0.36 -5.39
N HIS A 104 -13.95 0.44 -4.30
CA HIS A 104 -13.85 -0.09 -2.95
C HIS A 104 -15.12 -0.88 -2.59
N PRO A 105 -15.02 -2.06 -1.93
CA PRO A 105 -16.18 -2.89 -1.57
C PRO A 105 -17.27 -2.17 -0.77
N TRP A 106 -16.91 -1.12 -0.04
CA TRP A 106 -17.86 -0.31 0.74
C TRP A 106 -18.78 0.55 -0.13
N VAL A 107 -18.40 0.92 -1.36
CA VAL A 107 -19.26 1.68 -2.27
C VAL A 107 -20.57 0.93 -2.53
N ASP A 108 -20.48 -0.38 -2.74
CA ASP A 108 -21.65 -1.25 -2.95
C ASP A 108 -22.26 -1.76 -1.65
N LYS A 109 -21.42 -2.15 -0.66
CA LYS A 109 -21.88 -2.78 0.58
C LYS A 109 -22.48 -1.80 1.59
N HIS A 110 -22.03 -0.55 1.56
CA HIS A 110 -22.37 0.49 2.54
C HIS A 110 -22.63 1.84 1.84
N PRO A 111 -23.63 1.93 0.94
CA PRO A 111 -23.93 3.17 0.24
C PRO A 111 -24.29 4.32 1.21
N GLU A 112 -24.74 4.01 2.42
CA GLU A 112 -25.06 4.99 3.46
C GLU A 112 -23.84 5.67 4.10
N TRP A 113 -22.61 5.23 3.81
CA TRP A 113 -21.38 5.89 4.28
C TRP A 113 -20.93 7.04 3.37
N PHE A 114 -21.68 7.33 2.30
CA PHE A 114 -21.35 8.31 1.26
C PHE A 114 -22.45 9.35 1.05
#